data_AF-A0A2P7NTD1-F1
#
_entry.id   AF-A0A2P7NTD1-F1
#
_cell.length_a   1.000
_cell.length_b   1.000
_cell.length_c   1.000
_cell.angle_alpha   90.00
_cell.angle_beta   90.00
_cell.angle_gamma   90.00
#
_symmetry.space_group_name_H-M   'P 1'
#
loop_
_entity.id
_entity.type
_entity.pdbx_description
1 polymer ?
#
loop_
_entity_poly.entity_id
_entity_poly.type
_entity_poly.pdbx_seq_one_letter_code
_entity_poly.pdbx_strand_id
1 'polypeptide(L)'
;MHPIVPIIMTLGIILFFAGIIAQVWLGFRRINRIKLRGKEYQRWRIVFTAVGSGIALIMLSAMLPKYITYEPAQDQKSMQPAISGSLKYELESILFSLNLNDEAIMNALSRFQREYQEASLRNDKNTMDLLILEIAYRIRTELQKRDHPAQQIEHEVENIMNILKQPAKKENNK
;
A
#
# COMPACT_ATOMS: atom_id res chain seq x y z
N MET A 1 -2.49 6.51 2.56
CA MET A 1 -3.46 5.45 2.96
C MET A 1 -4.76 5.74 2.24
N HIS A 2 -5.33 4.78 1.49
CA HIS A 2 -6.62 5.01 0.82
C HIS A 2 -7.65 5.34 1.92
N PRO A 3 -8.32 6.50 1.88
CA PRO A 3 -9.12 7.00 3.02
C PRO A 3 -10.26 6.04 3.39
N ILE A 4 -10.64 5.18 2.45
CA ILE A 4 -11.68 4.16 2.60
C ILE A 4 -11.33 3.13 3.70
N VAL A 5 -10.07 2.73 3.85
CA VAL A 5 -9.66 1.71 4.83
C VAL A 5 -9.86 2.18 6.27
N PRO A 6 -9.33 3.33 6.71
CA PRO A 6 -9.61 3.84 8.05
C PRO A 6 -11.08 4.22 8.24
N ILE A 7 -11.80 4.64 7.18
CA ILE A 7 -13.25 4.93 7.26
C ILE A 7 -14.06 3.65 7.56
N ILE A 8 -13.79 2.54 6.88
CA ILE A 8 -14.50 1.27 7.12
C ILE A 8 -14.14 0.71 8.49
N MET A 9 -12.87 0.79 8.89
CA MET A 9 -12.42 0.33 10.22
C MET A 9 -13.09 1.13 11.34
N THR A 10 -13.13 2.47 11.22
CA THR A 10 -13.78 3.33 12.21
C THR A 10 -15.29 3.10 12.26
N LEU A 11 -15.96 2.91 11.12
CA LEU A 11 -17.38 2.52 11.06
C LEU A 11 -17.64 1.18 11.76
N GLY A 12 -16.78 0.17 11.53
CA GLY A 12 -16.87 -1.13 12.19
C GLY A 12 -16.72 -1.03 13.71
N ILE A 13 -15.75 -0.23 14.19
CA ILE A 13 -15.53 0.02 15.62
C ILE A 13 -16.74 0.73 16.24
N ILE A 14 -17.27 1.76 15.57
CA ILE A 14 -18.46 2.50 16.05
C ILE A 14 -19.68 1.57 16.17
N LEU A 15 -19.91 0.72 15.17
CA LEU A 15 -21.00 -0.27 15.19
C LEU A 15 -20.80 -1.32 16.30
N PHE A 16 -19.58 -1.76 16.53
CA PHE A 16 -19.25 -2.71 17.60
C PHE A 16 -19.54 -2.13 18.99
N PHE A 17 -19.08 -0.91 19.27
CA PHE A 17 -19.36 -0.23 20.53
C PHE A 17 -20.84 0.12 20.70
N ALA A 18 -21.52 0.56 19.63
CA ALA A 18 -22.97 0.77 19.66
C ALA A 18 -23.74 -0.52 20.00
N GLY A 19 -23.30 -1.67 19.46
CA GLY A 19 -23.84 -2.98 19.78
C GLY A 19 -23.64 -3.37 21.26
N ILE A 20 -22.44 -3.13 21.80
CA ILE A 20 -22.13 -3.39 23.22
C ILE A 20 -22.94 -2.48 24.14
N ILE A 21 -23.00 -1.16 23.84
CA ILE A 21 -23.76 -0.19 24.63
C ILE A 21 -25.26 -0.54 24.60
N ALA A 22 -25.81 -0.88 23.43
CA ALA A 22 -27.19 -1.35 23.32
C ALA A 22 -27.40 -2.62 24.15
N GLN A 23 -26.48 -3.59 24.11
CA GLN A 23 -26.55 -4.83 24.88
C GLN A 23 -26.51 -4.59 26.39
N VAL A 24 -25.66 -3.68 26.88
CA VAL A 24 -25.55 -3.31 28.30
C VAL A 24 -26.78 -2.54 28.76
N TRP A 25 -27.23 -1.54 27.99
CA TRP A 25 -28.39 -0.71 28.35
C TRP A 25 -29.69 -1.51 28.35
N LEU A 26 -29.85 -2.40 27.38
CA LEU A 26 -30.94 -3.36 27.35
C LEU A 26 -30.79 -4.37 28.50
N GLY A 27 -29.59 -4.94 28.73
CA GLY A 27 -29.28 -5.84 29.84
C GLY A 27 -29.77 -5.30 31.19
N PHE A 28 -29.47 -4.04 31.47
CA PHE A 28 -29.87 -3.33 32.69
C PHE A 28 -31.40 -3.14 32.82
N ARG A 29 -32.10 -2.97 31.70
CA ARG A 29 -33.56 -2.72 31.68
C ARG A 29 -34.43 -3.98 31.75
N ARG A 30 -33.86 -5.21 31.70
CA ARG A 30 -34.59 -6.51 31.63
C ARG A 30 -35.72 -6.61 30.58
N ILE A 31 -35.72 -5.76 29.56
CA ILE A 31 -36.76 -5.75 28.50
C ILE A 31 -36.47 -6.82 27.43
N ASN A 32 -37.13 -7.98 27.51
CA ASN A 32 -36.89 -9.11 26.58
C ASN A 32 -37.45 -8.93 25.15
N ARG A 33 -38.32 -7.93 24.92
CA ARG A 33 -38.95 -7.67 23.61
C ARG A 33 -38.78 -6.22 23.20
N ILE A 34 -38.24 -6.02 22.01
CA ILE A 34 -38.09 -4.67 21.42
C ILE A 34 -39.08 -4.62 20.25
N LYS A 35 -40.00 -3.66 20.30
CA LYS A 35 -41.01 -3.47 19.26
C LYS A 35 -40.50 -2.39 18.30
N LEU A 36 -40.17 -2.80 17.08
CA LEU A 36 -39.71 -1.89 16.03
C LEU A 36 -40.61 -2.05 14.81
N ARG A 37 -41.20 -0.95 14.31
CA ARG A 37 -42.15 -0.96 13.17
C ARG A 37 -43.30 -1.99 13.33
N GLY A 38 -43.89 -2.08 14.52
CA GLY A 38 -45.04 -2.94 14.78
C GLY A 38 -44.74 -4.44 14.88
N LYS A 39 -43.52 -4.90 14.55
CA LYS A 39 -43.08 -6.29 14.74
C LYS A 39 -42.28 -6.44 16.04
N GLU A 40 -42.55 -7.51 16.76
CA GLU A 40 -41.81 -7.89 17.96
C GLU A 40 -40.55 -8.65 17.57
N TYR A 41 -39.39 -8.10 17.89
CA TYR A 41 -38.11 -8.75 17.66
C TYR A 41 -37.51 -9.20 18.99
N GLN A 42 -37.10 -10.47 19.03
CA GLN A 42 -36.46 -11.08 20.19
C GLN A 42 -35.04 -10.51 20.35
N ARG A 43 -34.72 -10.00 21.55
CA ARG A 43 -33.50 -9.23 21.85
C ARG A 43 -32.21 -9.87 21.30
N TRP A 44 -32.07 -11.19 21.46
CA TRP A 44 -30.87 -11.91 21.03
C TRP A 44 -30.62 -11.83 19.52
N ARG A 45 -31.67 -11.81 18.68
CA ARG A 45 -31.50 -11.69 17.22
C ARG A 45 -30.87 -10.35 16.84
N ILE A 46 -31.30 -9.25 17.45
CA ILE A 46 -30.77 -7.92 17.12
C ILE A 46 -29.29 -7.83 17.52
N VAL A 47 -28.96 -8.30 18.72
CA VAL A 47 -27.58 -8.28 19.23
C VAL A 47 -26.68 -9.15 18.36
N PHE A 48 -27.10 -10.38 18.01
CA PHE A 48 -26.32 -11.25 17.12
C PHE A 48 -26.14 -10.64 15.74
N THR A 49 -27.17 -10.01 15.16
CA THR A 49 -27.04 -9.37 13.84
C THR A 49 -26.11 -8.16 13.86
N ALA A 50 -26.14 -7.34 14.92
CA ALA A 50 -25.29 -6.15 15.03
C ALA A 50 -23.83 -6.53 15.27
N VAL A 51 -23.57 -7.45 16.21
CA VAL A 51 -22.22 -7.93 16.53
C VAL A 51 -21.64 -8.72 15.35
N GLY A 52 -22.44 -9.61 14.75
CA GLY A 52 -22.02 -10.39 13.58
C GLY A 52 -21.70 -9.51 12.37
N SER A 53 -22.52 -8.49 12.10
CA SER A 53 -22.27 -7.52 11.03
C SER A 53 -20.98 -6.71 11.28
N GLY A 54 -20.74 -6.27 12.51
CA GLY A 54 -19.51 -5.56 12.88
C GLY A 54 -18.26 -6.40 12.67
N ILE A 55 -18.27 -7.67 13.10
CA ILE A 55 -17.14 -8.60 12.89
C ILE A 55 -16.91 -8.85 11.40
N ALA A 56 -17.98 -9.08 10.63
CA ALA A 56 -17.88 -9.29 9.18
C ALA A 56 -17.28 -8.07 8.46
N LEU A 57 -17.66 -6.85 8.84
CA LEU A 57 -17.11 -5.61 8.28
C LEU A 57 -15.63 -5.42 8.60
N ILE A 58 -15.20 -5.74 9.82
CA ILE A 58 -13.77 -5.69 10.20
C ILE A 58 -12.96 -6.70 9.39
N MET A 59 -13.49 -7.92 9.22
CA MET A 59 -12.82 -8.98 8.47
C MET A 59 -12.73 -8.66 6.97
N LEU A 60 -13.79 -8.07 6.40
CA LEU A 60 -13.80 -7.59 5.02
C LEU A 60 -12.81 -6.42 4.83
N SER A 61 -12.74 -5.51 5.80
CA SER A 61 -11.76 -4.41 5.80
C SER A 61 -10.32 -4.91 5.79
N ALA A 62 -10.02 -5.98 6.53
CA ALA A 62 -8.70 -6.61 6.55
C ALA A 62 -8.35 -7.37 5.25
N MET A 63 -9.33 -7.72 4.42
CA MET A 63 -9.09 -8.33 3.11
C MET A 63 -8.90 -7.33 1.97
N LEU A 64 -9.39 -6.09 2.09
CA LEU A 64 -9.23 -5.06 1.04
C LEU A 64 -7.75 -4.79 0.65
N PRO A 65 -6.77 -4.76 1.57
CA PRO A 65 -5.36 -4.56 1.20
C PRO A 65 -4.78 -5.66 0.29
N LYS A 66 -5.37 -6.87 0.27
CA LYS A 66 -4.90 -7.97 -0.57
C LYS A 66 -5.33 -7.84 -2.04
N TYR A 67 -6.37 -7.08 -2.32
CA TYR A 67 -6.96 -6.97 -3.66
C TYR A 67 -6.79 -5.58 -4.29
N ILE A 68 -6.41 -4.57 -3.51
CA ILE A 68 -6.18 -3.22 -4.00
C ILE A 68 -4.70 -2.90 -3.84
N THR A 69 -3.97 -3.01 -4.96
CA THR A 69 -2.62 -2.45 -5.09
C THR A 69 -2.69 -0.99 -4.70
N TYR A 70 -2.01 -0.63 -3.62
CA TYR A 70 -1.96 0.73 -3.12
C TYR A 70 -1.23 1.63 -4.14
N GLU A 71 -1.98 2.43 -4.89
CA GLU A 71 -1.45 3.60 -5.59
C GLU A 71 -1.43 4.79 -4.64
N PRO A 72 -0.26 5.34 -4.27
CA PRO A 72 -0.21 6.61 -3.58
C PRO A 72 -0.66 7.71 -4.53
N ALA A 73 -1.58 8.57 -4.07
CA ALA A 73 -2.00 9.77 -4.78
C ALA A 73 -0.75 10.56 -5.25
N GLN A 74 -0.62 10.73 -6.56
CA GLN A 74 0.36 11.61 -7.17
C GLN A 74 -0.07 13.06 -6.87
N ASP A 75 0.36 13.58 -5.72
CA ASP A 75 0.46 15.03 -5.57
C ASP A 75 1.50 15.52 -6.58
N GLN A 76 1.01 16.07 -7.70
CA GLN A 76 1.77 16.75 -8.73
C GLN A 76 2.41 18.01 -8.13
N LYS A 77 3.51 17.85 -7.39
CA LYS A 77 4.32 18.97 -6.94
C LYS A 77 5.77 18.74 -7.35
N SER A 78 6.11 19.38 -8.49
CA SER A 78 7.46 19.68 -8.97
C SER A 78 8.46 18.53 -8.92
N MET A 79 8.48 17.80 -10.02
CA MET A 79 9.45 16.79 -10.41
C MET A 79 10.87 17.40 -10.45
N GLN A 80 11.59 17.39 -9.33
CA GLN A 80 13.05 17.42 -9.38
C GLN A 80 13.52 16.00 -9.69
N PRO A 81 14.36 15.80 -10.72
CA PRO A 81 14.87 14.47 -11.02
C PRO A 81 15.74 14.00 -9.85
N ALA A 82 15.35 12.88 -9.24
CA ALA A 82 16.05 12.25 -8.12
C ALA A 82 17.44 11.70 -8.50
N ILE A 83 17.75 11.67 -9.81
CA ILE A 83 19.00 11.18 -10.40
C ILE A 83 19.49 12.18 -11.45
N SER A 84 20.81 12.26 -11.71
CA SER A 84 21.34 13.15 -12.76
C SER A 84 20.79 12.79 -14.13
N GLY A 85 20.72 13.77 -15.04
CA GLY A 85 20.19 13.56 -16.40
C GLY A 85 20.89 12.41 -17.14
N SER A 86 22.21 12.28 -17.00
CA SER A 86 22.98 11.21 -17.62
C SER A 86 22.57 9.81 -17.14
N LEU A 87 22.39 9.64 -15.84
CA LEU A 87 21.98 8.36 -15.23
C LEU A 87 20.52 8.03 -15.59
N LYS A 88 19.67 9.04 -15.75
CA LYS A 88 18.29 8.84 -16.22
C LYS A 88 18.28 8.27 -17.65
N TYR A 89 19.08 8.83 -18.55
CA TYR A 89 19.19 8.30 -19.92
C TYR A 89 19.76 6.87 -19.96
N GLU A 90 20.77 6.59 -19.13
CA GLU A 90 21.35 5.25 -19.02
C GLU A 90 20.33 4.23 -18.50
N LEU A 91 19.59 4.58 -17.43
CA LEU A 91 18.51 3.76 -16.90
C LEU A 91 17.42 3.51 -17.94
N GLU A 92 16.99 4.55 -18.64
CA GLU A 92 15.95 4.44 -19.67
C GLU A 92 16.39 3.55 -20.85
N SER A 93 17.67 3.65 -21.25
CA SER A 93 18.26 2.76 -22.26
C SER A 93 18.32 1.30 -21.81
N ILE A 94 18.69 1.04 -20.55
CA ILE A 94 18.75 -0.32 -19.99
C ILE A 94 17.34 -0.91 -19.86
N LEU A 95 16.38 -0.12 -19.37
CA LEU A 95 15.00 -0.57 -19.27
C LEU A 95 14.40 -0.85 -20.65
N PHE A 96 14.70 -0.02 -21.64
CA PHE A 96 14.24 -0.23 -23.01
C PHE A 96 14.87 -1.49 -23.63
N SER A 97 16.17 -1.72 -23.45
CA SER A 97 16.84 -2.92 -23.98
C SER A 97 16.36 -4.22 -23.33
N LEU A 98 15.99 -4.15 -22.05
CA LEU A 98 15.40 -5.27 -21.29
C LEU A 98 13.87 -5.39 -21.49
N ASN A 99 13.29 -4.54 -22.33
CA ASN A 99 11.85 -4.46 -22.58
C ASN A 99 11.03 -4.18 -21.29
N LEU A 100 11.64 -3.58 -20.26
CA LEU A 100 11.05 -3.22 -18.97
C LEU A 100 10.45 -1.79 -18.97
N ASN A 101 9.93 -1.33 -20.11
CA ASN A 101 9.37 0.01 -20.27
C ASN A 101 7.86 0.09 -20.00
N ASP A 102 7.28 -0.93 -19.38
CA ASP A 102 5.87 -0.93 -19.00
C ASP A 102 5.56 0.18 -18.00
N GLU A 103 4.38 0.79 -18.14
CA GLU A 103 3.89 1.85 -17.24
C GLU A 103 3.96 1.41 -15.76
N ALA A 104 3.64 0.15 -15.48
CA ALA A 104 3.68 -0.41 -14.14
C ALA A 104 5.10 -0.41 -13.54
N ILE A 105 6.15 -0.69 -14.34
CA ILE A 105 7.54 -0.69 -13.88
C ILE A 105 8.06 0.73 -13.74
N MET A 106 7.77 1.59 -14.72
CA MET A 106 8.15 3.01 -14.66
C MET A 106 7.55 3.72 -13.44
N ASN A 107 6.29 3.44 -13.10
CA ASN A 107 5.65 3.98 -11.92
C ASN A 107 6.36 3.50 -10.63
N ALA A 108 6.65 2.20 -10.51
CA ALA A 108 7.37 1.66 -9.36
C ALA A 108 8.79 2.21 -9.21
N LEU A 109 9.51 2.40 -10.32
CA LEU A 109 10.85 3.01 -10.30
C LEU A 109 10.80 4.46 -9.83
N SER A 110 9.84 5.24 -10.33
CA SER A 110 9.65 6.64 -9.90
C SER A 110 9.27 6.72 -8.41
N ARG A 111 8.44 5.78 -7.94
CA ARG A 111 8.04 5.68 -6.54
C ARG A 111 9.22 5.29 -5.65
N PHE A 112 10.00 4.29 -6.06
CA PHE A 112 11.23 3.89 -5.39
C PHE A 112 12.17 5.08 -5.24
N GLN A 113 12.45 5.80 -6.34
CA GLN A 113 13.35 6.95 -6.31
C GLN A 113 12.89 8.00 -5.29
N ARG A 114 11.60 8.35 -5.26
CA ARG A 114 11.06 9.31 -4.30
C ARG A 114 11.21 8.81 -2.86
N GLU A 115 10.71 7.61 -2.57
CA GLU A 115 10.68 7.07 -1.21
C GLU A 115 12.09 6.77 -0.68
N TYR A 116 13.00 6.34 -1.56
CA TYR A 116 14.40 6.09 -1.21
C TYR A 116 15.15 7.38 -0.89
N GLN A 117 14.93 8.46 -1.65
CA GLN A 117 15.51 9.77 -1.32
C GLN A 117 14.95 10.32 -0.01
N GLU A 118 13.64 10.22 0.23
CA GLU A 118 13.03 10.62 1.49
C GLU A 118 13.59 9.83 2.70
N ALA A 119 13.73 8.51 2.56
CA ALA A 119 14.30 7.65 3.59
C ALA A 119 15.79 7.95 3.82
N SER A 120 16.55 8.20 2.74
CA SER A 120 17.96 8.60 2.79
C SER A 120 18.16 9.93 3.53
N LEU A 121 17.32 10.94 3.26
CA LEU A 121 17.34 12.22 3.97
C LEU A 121 17.03 12.06 5.47
N ARG A 122 16.18 11.10 5.82
CA ARG A 122 15.84 10.76 7.22
C ARG A 122 16.82 9.78 7.86
N ASN A 123 17.81 9.29 7.12
CA ASN A 123 18.75 8.24 7.52
C ASN A 123 18.03 6.96 8.02
N ASP A 124 16.86 6.65 7.46
CA ASP A 124 16.05 5.49 7.81
C ASP A 124 16.49 4.26 7.02
N LYS A 125 17.50 3.57 7.56
CA LYS A 125 18.11 2.40 6.93
C LYS A 125 17.13 1.25 6.70
N ASN A 126 16.19 1.02 7.64
CA ASN A 126 15.23 -0.09 7.52
C ASN A 126 14.30 0.14 6.33
N THR A 127 13.80 1.36 6.17
CA THR A 127 12.95 1.71 5.03
C THR A 127 13.75 1.65 3.72
N MET A 128 15.00 2.11 3.70
CA MET A 128 15.86 2.00 2.52
C MET A 128 16.10 0.54 2.11
N ASP A 129 16.44 -0.33 3.04
CA ASP A 129 16.70 -1.75 2.77
C ASP A 129 15.43 -2.47 2.28
N LEU A 130 14.27 -2.14 2.84
CA LEU A 130 12.98 -2.68 2.39
C LEU A 130 12.65 -2.23 0.96
N LEU A 131 12.84 -0.95 0.64
CA LEU A 131 12.62 -0.41 -0.71
C LEU A 131 13.56 -1.06 -1.73
N ILE A 132 14.82 -1.28 -1.36
CA ILE A 132 15.81 -1.99 -2.18
C ILE A 132 15.33 -3.41 -2.47
N LEU A 133 14.86 -4.12 -1.45
CA LEU A 133 14.35 -5.49 -1.59
C LEU A 133 13.13 -5.54 -2.51
N GLU A 134 12.16 -4.65 -2.32
CA GLU A 134 10.92 -4.61 -3.10
C GLU A 134 11.19 -4.39 -4.58
N ILE A 135 11.98 -3.35 -4.92
CA ILE A 135 12.21 -3.00 -6.32
C ILE A 135 13.09 -4.06 -7.01
N ALA A 136 14.08 -4.61 -6.31
CA ALA A 136 14.92 -5.69 -6.85
C ALA A 136 14.10 -6.95 -7.13
N TYR A 137 13.23 -7.34 -6.19
CA TYR A 137 12.32 -8.47 -6.38
C TYR A 137 11.37 -8.25 -7.58
N ARG A 138 10.85 -7.03 -7.74
CA ARG A 138 9.94 -6.69 -8.82
C ARG A 138 10.61 -6.72 -10.19
N ILE A 139 11.79 -6.11 -10.33
CA ILE A 139 12.59 -6.14 -11.58
C ILE A 139 12.92 -7.59 -11.94
N ARG A 140 13.39 -8.38 -10.97
CA ARG A 140 13.70 -9.80 -11.14
C ARG A 140 12.50 -10.58 -11.65
N THR A 141 11.33 -10.36 -11.05
CA THR A 141 10.09 -11.04 -11.43
C THR A 141 9.68 -10.70 -12.86
N GLU A 142 9.79 -9.43 -13.26
CA GLU A 142 9.47 -9.05 -14.64
C GLU A 142 10.48 -9.61 -15.65
N LEU A 143 11.77 -9.65 -15.32
CA LEU A 143 12.77 -10.30 -16.17
C LEU A 143 12.54 -11.81 -16.29
N GLN A 144 12.13 -12.49 -15.21
CA GLN A 144 11.79 -13.90 -15.23
C GLN A 144 10.57 -14.19 -16.11
N LYS A 145 9.53 -13.35 -16.06
CA LYS A 145 8.33 -13.48 -16.92
C LYS A 145 8.64 -13.36 -18.41
N ARG A 146 9.74 -12.70 -18.75
CA ARG A 146 10.19 -12.44 -20.11
C ARG A 146 11.24 -13.46 -20.59
N ASP A 147 11.35 -14.59 -19.89
CA ASP A 147 12.25 -15.72 -20.19
C ASP A 147 13.74 -15.34 -20.26
N HIS A 148 14.17 -14.31 -19.52
CA HIS A 148 15.59 -13.99 -19.43
C HIS A 148 16.36 -15.09 -18.68
N PRO A 149 17.61 -15.38 -19.09
CA PRO A 149 18.42 -16.40 -18.42
C PRO A 149 18.76 -15.97 -16.99
N ALA A 150 18.55 -16.86 -16.02
CA ALA A 150 18.72 -16.57 -14.59
C ALA A 150 20.09 -15.96 -14.23
N GLN A 151 21.13 -16.31 -14.98
CA GLN A 151 22.50 -15.78 -14.82
C GLN A 151 22.61 -14.29 -15.21
N GLN A 152 21.81 -13.86 -16.19
CA GLN A 152 21.77 -12.46 -16.64
C GLN A 152 20.84 -11.62 -15.76
N ILE A 153 19.77 -12.22 -15.24
CA ILE A 153 18.79 -11.51 -14.39
C ILE A 153 19.46 -10.81 -13.20
N GLU A 154 20.34 -11.51 -12.47
CA GLU A 154 20.98 -10.91 -11.29
C GLU A 154 21.93 -9.77 -11.65
N HIS A 155 22.66 -9.91 -12.75
CA HIS A 155 23.55 -8.85 -13.24
C HIS A 155 22.74 -7.60 -13.63
N GLU A 156 21.62 -7.76 -14.33
CA GLU A 156 20.79 -6.64 -14.75
C GLU A 156 20.06 -5.98 -13.57
N VAL A 157 19.58 -6.78 -12.61
CA VAL A 157 19.00 -6.27 -11.36
C VAL A 157 20.03 -5.43 -10.61
N GLU A 158 21.25 -5.92 -10.44
CA GLU A 158 22.33 -5.19 -9.77
C GLU A 158 22.68 -3.89 -10.51
N ASN A 159 22.77 -3.94 -11.84
CA ASN A 159 23.06 -2.77 -12.67
C ASN A 159 22.00 -1.67 -12.52
N ILE A 160 20.71 -2.03 -12.63
CA ILE A 160 19.59 -1.11 -12.42
C ILE A 160 19.62 -0.56 -10.98
N MET A 161 19.86 -1.42 -9.98
CA MET A 161 19.93 -0.99 -8.58
C MET A 161 21.05 0.01 -8.31
N ASN A 162 22.21 -0.17 -8.94
CA ASN A 162 23.34 0.73 -8.78
C ASN A 162 23.05 2.13 -9.33
N ILE A 163 22.27 2.23 -10.40
CA ILE A 163 21.82 3.52 -10.94
C ILE A 163 20.77 4.15 -10.03
N LEU A 164 19.80 3.35 -9.54
CA LEU A 164 18.69 3.83 -8.71
C LEU A 164 19.11 4.31 -7.32
N LYS A 165 20.14 3.71 -6.73
CA LYS A 165 20.66 4.10 -5.40
C LYS A 165 21.47 5.38 -5.42
N GLN A 166 21.92 5.84 -6.60
CA GLN A 166 22.75 7.04 -6.69
C GLN A 166 21.91 8.29 -6.41
N PRO A 167 22.29 9.10 -5.41
CA PRO A 167 21.65 10.39 -5.22
C PRO A 167 21.96 11.28 -6.42
N ALA A 168 20.99 12.11 -6.83
CA ALA A 168 21.26 13.24 -7.71
C ALA A 168 22.43 14.03 -7.12
N LYS A 169 23.60 13.91 -7.76
CA LYS A 169 24.78 14.70 -7.43
C LYS A 169 24.34 16.15 -7.53
N LYS A 170 24.35 16.90 -6.43
CA LYS A 170 24.24 18.36 -6.49
C LYS A 170 25.37 18.81 -7.41
N GLU A 171 25.03 19.29 -8.60
CA GLU A 171 25.94 20.11 -9.37
C GLU A 171 26.33 21.28 -8.46
N ASN A 172 27.56 21.21 -7.98
CA ASN A 172 28.18 22.28 -7.23
C ASN A 172 28.42 23.39 -8.26
N ASN A 173 27.43 24.27 -8.45
CA ASN A 173 27.63 25.53 -9.13
C ASN A 173 28.65 26.33 -8.31
N LYS A 174 29.84 26.47 -8.87
CA LYS A 174 30.89 27.35 -8.39
C LYS A 174 30.76 28.70 -9.09
#